data_AF-A0A1G7WA63-F1
#
_entry.id   AF-A0A1G7WA63-F1
#
_cell.length_a   1.000
_cell.length_b   1.000
_cell.length_c   1.000
_cell.angle_alpha   90.00
_cell.angle_beta   90.00
_cell.angle_gamma   90.00
#
_symmetry.space_group_name_H-M   'P 1'
#
loop_
_entity.id
_entity.type
_entity.pdbx_description
1 polymer ?
#
loop_
_entity_poly.entity_id
_entity_poly.type
_entity_poly.pdbx_seq_one_letter_code
_entity_poly.pdbx_strand_id
1 'polypeptide(L)'
;METVTKTTSKRKKTFGQQERYEHVTKAIFNERLKCKDDTWLRNIDITTEESWLVKKVRRIIEKRMCQTYHKQHKEVSHDHGNQSRHNMKRAVSYELYIIGQVENVEKQSRGNSTHWKRKYDPNTGKIVFKKKVGYHTIEEAKESAIKLVKEKPWCRKAVNVYKCHHCNMYHIGHESEMTIAPILSVQPVAFA
;
A
#
# COMPACT_ATOMS: atom_id res chain seq x y z
N MET A 1 -7.31 -58.31 -24.00
CA MET A 1 -6.61 -57.43 -23.05
C MET A 1 -6.49 -56.07 -23.71
N GLU A 2 -7.45 -55.17 -23.49
CA GLU A 2 -7.42 -53.82 -24.03
C GLU A 2 -6.64 -52.90 -23.08
N THR A 3 -5.54 -52.35 -23.55
CA THR A 3 -4.68 -51.42 -22.80
C THR A 3 -5.31 -50.04 -22.80
N VAL A 4 -5.89 -49.64 -21.66
CA VAL A 4 -6.38 -48.28 -21.42
C VAL A 4 -5.19 -47.33 -21.31
N THR A 5 -4.92 -46.56 -22.37
CA THR A 5 -3.93 -45.47 -22.35
C THR A 5 -4.46 -44.30 -21.53
N LYS A 6 -4.02 -44.17 -20.27
CA LYS A 6 -4.27 -42.98 -19.45
C LYS A 6 -3.57 -41.77 -20.07
N THR A 7 -4.34 -40.88 -20.69
CA THR A 7 -3.87 -39.54 -21.09
C THR A 7 -3.53 -38.73 -19.83
N THR A 8 -2.24 -38.55 -19.58
CA THR A 8 -1.73 -37.71 -18.48
C THR A 8 -1.97 -36.24 -18.84
N SER A 9 -3.14 -35.73 -18.43
CA SER A 9 -3.45 -34.30 -18.46
C SER A 9 -2.39 -33.53 -17.63
N LYS A 10 -1.46 -32.86 -18.31
CA LYS A 10 -0.53 -31.91 -17.66
C LYS A 10 -1.38 -30.83 -16.98
N ARG A 11 -1.46 -30.84 -15.65
CA ARG A 11 -2.08 -29.75 -14.86
C ARG A 11 -1.47 -28.42 -15.31
N LYS A 12 -2.28 -27.57 -15.96
CA LYS A 12 -1.87 -26.22 -16.35
C LYS A 12 -1.40 -25.49 -15.09
N LYS A 13 -0.16 -24.97 -15.12
CA LYS A 13 0.40 -24.16 -14.03
C LYS A 13 -0.51 -22.93 -13.85
N THR A 14 -1.28 -22.89 -12.77
CA THR A 14 -2.10 -21.73 -12.44
C THR A 14 -1.20 -20.68 -11.83
N PHE A 15 -0.76 -19.73 -12.65
CA PHE A 15 0.03 -18.59 -12.16
C PHE A 15 -0.77 -17.75 -11.18
N GLY A 16 -0.11 -17.22 -10.14
CA GLY A 16 -0.71 -16.29 -9.19
C GLY A 16 -1.07 -14.95 -9.85
N GLN A 17 -1.88 -14.12 -9.17
CA GLN A 17 -2.19 -12.77 -9.67
C GLN A 17 -0.92 -11.94 -9.90
N GLN A 18 0.06 -12.08 -9.01
CA GLN A 18 1.38 -11.44 -9.10
C GLN A 18 2.07 -11.71 -10.44
N GLU A 19 2.18 -12.98 -10.82
CA GLU A 19 2.88 -13.40 -12.03
C GLU A 19 2.10 -13.02 -13.30
N ARG A 20 0.77 -13.08 -13.26
CA ARG A 20 -0.08 -12.74 -14.42
C ARG A 20 0.00 -11.26 -14.79
N TYR A 21 0.11 -10.38 -13.79
CA TYR A 21 0.00 -8.94 -13.97
C TYR A 21 1.27 -8.17 -13.63
N GLU A 22 2.40 -8.85 -13.38
CA GLU A 22 3.67 -8.21 -12.98
C GLU A 22 4.04 -7.02 -13.87
N HIS A 23 3.98 -7.18 -15.20
CA HIS A 23 4.27 -6.13 -16.17
C HIS A 23 3.35 -4.91 -16.03
N VAL A 24 2.06 -5.13 -15.72
CA VAL A 24 1.07 -4.07 -15.50
C VAL A 24 1.33 -3.39 -14.16
N THR A 25 1.57 -4.16 -13.10
CA THR A 25 1.91 -3.64 -11.78
C THR A 25 3.12 -2.70 -11.88
N LYS A 26 4.19 -3.12 -12.58
CA LYS A 26 5.38 -2.29 -12.84
C LYS A 26 5.03 -1.01 -13.60
N ALA A 27 4.15 -1.08 -14.60
CA ALA A 27 3.72 0.10 -15.36
C ALA A 27 2.87 1.07 -14.52
N ILE A 28 1.90 0.55 -13.76
CA ILE A 28 1.03 1.31 -12.85
C ILE A 28 1.87 2.03 -11.79
N PHE A 29 2.91 1.39 -11.26
CA PHE A 29 3.77 1.97 -10.23
C PHE A 29 4.59 3.16 -10.73
N ASN A 30 4.91 3.16 -12.02
CA ASN A 30 5.63 4.23 -12.71
C ASN A 30 4.68 5.32 -13.26
N GLU A 31 3.37 5.19 -13.08
CA GLU A 31 2.41 6.20 -13.52
C GLU A 31 2.47 7.42 -12.59
N ARG A 32 2.49 8.63 -13.18
CA ARG A 32 2.49 9.90 -12.46
C ARG A 32 1.10 10.52 -12.44
N LEU A 33 0.72 11.08 -11.30
CA LEU A 33 -0.55 11.76 -11.13
C LEU A 33 -0.41 13.26 -11.34
N LYS A 34 -0.82 13.73 -12.53
CA LYS A 34 -0.86 15.16 -12.86
C LYS A 34 -1.72 16.01 -11.91
N CYS A 35 -2.71 15.40 -11.26
CA CYS A 35 -3.58 16.11 -10.32
C CYS A 35 -3.02 16.22 -8.90
N LYS A 36 -1.80 15.72 -8.67
CA LYS A 36 -1.12 15.81 -7.39
C LYS A 36 0.37 16.01 -7.65
N ASP A 37 0.71 17.17 -8.21
CA ASP A 37 2.10 17.62 -8.42
C ASP A 37 3.02 16.56 -9.06
N ASP A 38 2.49 15.84 -10.06
CA ASP A 38 3.19 14.74 -10.74
C ASP A 38 3.74 13.64 -9.82
N THR A 39 3.08 13.43 -8.68
CA THR A 39 3.44 12.40 -7.71
C THR A 39 3.30 11.01 -8.32
N TRP A 40 4.29 10.16 -8.09
CA TRP A 40 4.26 8.76 -8.49
C TRP A 40 3.16 7.99 -7.76
N LEU A 41 2.43 7.14 -8.48
CA LEU A 41 1.32 6.37 -7.93
C LEU A 41 1.78 5.40 -6.81
N ARG A 42 3.01 4.87 -6.91
CA ARG A 42 3.63 4.06 -5.84
C ARG A 42 3.85 4.81 -4.52
N ASN A 43 3.92 6.14 -4.53
CA ASN A 43 4.11 6.96 -3.34
C ASN A 43 2.79 7.31 -2.64
N ILE A 44 1.66 6.87 -3.18
CA ILE A 44 0.35 7.09 -2.61
C ILE A 44 0.03 5.94 -1.67
N ASP A 45 -0.48 6.28 -0.49
CA ASP A 45 -1.08 5.31 0.41
C ASP A 45 -2.59 5.51 0.42
N ILE A 46 -3.28 4.67 -0.34
CA ILE A 46 -4.73 4.71 -0.55
C ILE A 46 -5.50 4.70 0.78
N THR A 47 -4.91 4.19 1.86
CA THR A 47 -5.56 4.12 3.17
C THR A 47 -5.56 5.44 3.94
N THR A 48 -4.64 6.35 3.62
CA THR A 48 -4.43 7.61 4.36
C THR A 48 -4.79 8.86 3.56
N GLU A 49 -5.17 8.69 2.30
CA GLU A 49 -5.32 9.78 1.34
C GLU A 49 -6.78 10.19 1.18
N GLU A 50 -7.00 11.39 0.62
CA GLU A 50 -8.33 11.94 0.44
C GLU A 50 -9.22 11.10 -0.50
N SER A 51 -10.52 11.07 -0.21
CA SER A 51 -11.50 10.24 -0.93
C SER A 51 -11.51 10.45 -2.45
N TRP A 52 -11.36 11.69 -2.92
CA TRP A 52 -11.35 11.98 -4.37
C TRP A 52 -10.10 11.41 -5.06
N LEU A 53 -8.94 11.48 -4.41
CA LEU A 53 -7.68 10.97 -4.94
C LEU A 53 -7.71 9.45 -4.99
N VAL A 54 -8.23 8.82 -3.94
CA VAL A 54 -8.46 7.37 -3.87
C VAL A 54 -9.35 6.88 -5.02
N LYS A 55 -10.47 7.58 -5.28
CA LYS A 55 -11.35 7.27 -6.41
C LYS A 55 -10.62 7.39 -7.75
N LYS A 56 -9.76 8.40 -7.90
CA LYS A 56 -8.99 8.62 -9.13
C LYS A 56 -7.94 7.54 -9.36
N VAL A 57 -7.19 7.17 -8.32
CA VAL A 57 -6.22 6.05 -8.35
C VAL A 57 -6.93 4.75 -8.72
N ARG A 58 -8.07 4.46 -8.11
CA ARG A 58 -8.91 3.30 -8.44
C ARG A 58 -9.28 3.26 -9.92
N ARG A 59 -9.78 4.37 -10.47
CA ARG A 59 -10.14 4.47 -11.90
C ARG A 59 -8.96 4.20 -12.84
N ILE A 60 -7.77 4.70 -12.49
CA ILE A 60 -6.55 4.47 -13.28
C ILE A 60 -6.22 2.98 -13.31
N ILE A 61 -6.20 2.33 -12.14
CA ILE A 61 -5.92 0.89 -12.03
C ILE A 61 -6.94 0.08 -12.80
N GLU A 62 -8.24 0.31 -12.56
CA GLU A 62 -9.33 -0.37 -13.26
C GLU A 62 -9.16 -0.25 -14.78
N LYS A 63 -8.88 0.96 -15.28
CA LYS A 63 -8.64 1.19 -16.71
C LYS A 63 -7.45 0.38 -17.23
N ARG A 64 -6.31 0.39 -16.54
CA ARG A 64 -5.08 -0.33 -16.95
C ARG A 64 -5.28 -1.85 -16.93
N MET A 65 -5.95 -2.36 -15.91
CA MET A 65 -6.25 -3.79 -15.77
C MET A 65 -7.21 -4.24 -16.86
N CYS A 66 -8.30 -3.51 -17.10
CA CYS A 66 -9.24 -3.79 -18.19
C CYS A 66 -8.55 -3.80 -19.57
N GLN A 67 -7.70 -2.81 -19.85
CA GLN A 67 -6.95 -2.75 -21.11
C GLN A 67 -6.01 -3.96 -21.29
N THR A 68 -5.30 -4.34 -20.23
CA THR A 68 -4.37 -5.48 -20.28
C THR A 68 -5.13 -6.79 -20.47
N TYR A 69 -6.20 -6.98 -19.70
CA TYR A 69 -7.03 -8.17 -19.82
C TYR A 69 -7.61 -8.33 -21.22
N HIS A 70 -8.14 -7.25 -21.80
CA HIS A 70 -8.63 -7.25 -23.17
C HIS A 70 -7.53 -7.63 -24.18
N LYS A 71 -6.30 -7.12 -24.02
CA LYS A 71 -5.16 -7.52 -24.88
C LYS A 71 -4.84 -9.01 -24.77
N GLN A 72 -4.91 -9.57 -23.56
CA GLN A 72 -4.60 -10.98 -23.30
C GLN A 72 -5.70 -11.95 -23.77
N HIS A 73 -6.95 -11.48 -23.88
CA HIS A 73 -8.11 -12.33 -24.17
C HIS A 73 -8.86 -11.91 -25.44
N LYS A 74 -8.19 -11.25 -26.39
CA LYS A 74 -8.80 -10.79 -27.65
C LYS A 74 -9.53 -11.90 -28.42
N GLU A 75 -9.04 -13.14 -28.32
CA GLU A 75 -9.55 -14.30 -29.08
C GLU A 75 -10.56 -15.16 -28.31
N VAL A 76 -10.77 -14.91 -27.00
CA VAL A 76 -11.57 -15.78 -26.10
C VAL A 76 -12.90 -15.09 -25.73
N SER A 77 -13.38 -14.16 -26.56
CA SER A 77 -14.35 -13.13 -26.14
C SER A 77 -15.76 -13.63 -25.84
N HIS A 78 -16.11 -14.88 -26.14
CA HIS A 78 -17.53 -15.25 -26.26
C HIS A 78 -18.16 -15.94 -25.03
N ASP A 79 -17.40 -16.59 -24.11
CA ASP A 79 -18.04 -17.60 -23.24
C ASP A 79 -17.77 -17.54 -21.72
N HIS A 80 -17.07 -16.51 -21.23
CA HIS A 80 -16.65 -16.45 -19.81
C HIS A 80 -17.02 -15.15 -19.07
N GLY A 81 -18.08 -14.45 -19.50
CA GLY A 81 -18.43 -13.12 -18.97
C GLY A 81 -18.41 -12.98 -17.45
N ASN A 82 -18.98 -13.95 -16.71
CA ASN A 82 -19.01 -13.89 -15.24
C ASN A 82 -17.65 -14.22 -14.58
N GLN A 83 -16.93 -15.23 -15.10
CA GLN A 83 -15.60 -15.57 -14.59
C GLN A 83 -14.58 -14.46 -14.91
N SER A 84 -14.66 -13.86 -16.10
CA SER A 84 -13.85 -12.70 -16.51
C SER A 84 -14.07 -11.51 -15.59
N ARG A 85 -15.33 -11.17 -15.30
CA ARG A 85 -15.68 -10.12 -14.33
C ARG A 85 -15.12 -10.39 -12.95
N HIS A 86 -15.25 -11.63 -12.46
CA HIS A 86 -14.71 -12.04 -11.16
C HIS A 86 -13.18 -11.92 -11.10
N ASN A 87 -12.49 -12.43 -12.13
CA ASN A 87 -11.03 -12.37 -12.23
C ASN A 87 -10.54 -10.93 -12.29
N MET A 88 -11.21 -10.06 -13.05
CA MET A 88 -10.90 -8.64 -13.13
C MET A 88 -11.05 -7.96 -11.77
N LYS A 89 -12.18 -8.18 -11.08
CA LYS A 89 -12.42 -7.62 -9.74
C LYS A 89 -11.33 -8.04 -8.76
N ARG A 90 -10.88 -9.29 -8.82
CA ARG A 90 -9.77 -9.79 -7.99
C ARG A 90 -8.44 -9.13 -8.34
N ALA A 91 -8.14 -8.97 -9.62
CA ALA A 91 -6.91 -8.35 -10.08
C ALA A 91 -6.83 -6.87 -9.66
N VAL A 92 -7.90 -6.11 -9.86
CA VAL A 92 -7.98 -4.69 -9.42
C VAL A 92 -7.83 -4.57 -7.91
N SER A 93 -8.53 -5.39 -7.13
CA SER A 93 -8.41 -5.38 -5.67
C SER A 93 -6.99 -5.72 -5.20
N TYR A 94 -6.35 -6.67 -5.88
CA TYR A 94 -4.96 -7.03 -5.62
C TYR A 94 -4.00 -5.87 -5.89
N GLU A 95 -4.12 -5.22 -7.05
CA GLU A 95 -3.31 -4.05 -7.40
C GLU A 95 -3.53 -2.90 -6.41
N LEU A 96 -4.78 -2.58 -6.06
CA LEU A 96 -5.10 -1.56 -5.05
C LEU A 96 -4.47 -1.86 -3.70
N TYR A 97 -4.46 -3.13 -3.29
CA TYR A 97 -3.83 -3.53 -2.04
C TYR A 97 -2.31 -3.42 -2.12
N ILE A 98 -1.70 -3.80 -3.24
CA ILE A 98 -0.25 -3.80 -3.44
C ILE A 98 0.33 -2.41 -3.67
N ILE A 99 -0.46 -1.50 -4.23
CA ILE A 99 -0.07 -0.11 -4.40
C ILE A 99 0.31 0.46 -3.04
N GLY A 100 1.58 0.84 -2.96
CA GLY A 100 2.12 1.33 -1.71
C GLY A 100 2.18 0.28 -0.61
N GLN A 101 2.46 -0.98 -0.92
CA GLN A 101 2.85 -1.99 0.08
C GLN A 101 4.14 -2.73 -0.30
N VAL A 102 4.38 -2.95 -1.60
CA VAL A 102 5.56 -3.66 -2.09
C VAL A 102 6.75 -2.72 -2.23
N GLU A 103 7.83 -2.97 -1.50
CA GLU A 103 9.19 -2.55 -1.87
C GLU A 103 9.92 -3.70 -2.56
N ASN A 104 10.90 -3.37 -3.41
CA ASN A 104 11.71 -4.29 -4.25
C ASN A 104 11.12 -4.71 -5.60
N VAL A 105 10.50 -3.79 -6.34
CA VAL A 105 10.57 -3.86 -7.80
C VAL A 105 11.94 -3.32 -8.19
N GLU A 106 12.93 -4.21 -8.39
CA GLU A 106 14.24 -3.96 -9.01
C GLU A 106 14.75 -2.51 -8.84
N LYS A 107 15.12 -2.14 -7.61
CA LYS A 107 15.77 -0.85 -7.26
C LYS A 107 14.85 0.39 -7.19
N GLN A 108 13.53 0.24 -7.22
CA GLN A 108 12.60 1.34 -6.92
C GLN A 108 12.13 1.28 -5.46
N SER A 109 12.72 2.11 -4.61
CA SER A 109 12.19 2.36 -3.26
C SER A 109 10.98 3.28 -3.34
N ARG A 110 10.16 3.29 -2.28
CA ARG A 110 9.26 4.43 -2.08
C ARG A 110 10.13 5.69 -1.91
N GLY A 111 9.60 6.87 -2.23
CA GLY A 111 10.32 8.15 -2.01
C GLY A 111 10.74 8.31 -0.54
N ASN A 112 11.47 9.39 -0.18
CA ASN A 112 12.08 9.65 1.14
C ASN A 112 11.59 8.75 2.29
N SER A 113 12.43 7.78 2.67
CA SER A 113 12.16 6.75 3.67
C SER A 113 11.65 7.31 5.01
N THR A 114 12.00 8.56 5.32
CA THR A 114 11.54 9.32 6.48
C THR A 114 10.01 9.47 6.58
N HIS A 115 9.26 9.34 5.48
CA HIS A 115 7.79 9.47 5.45
C HIS A 115 7.06 8.13 5.49
N TRP A 116 7.79 7.03 5.63
CA TRP A 116 7.24 5.68 5.64
C TRP A 116 7.51 5.00 6.98
N LYS A 117 6.57 4.17 7.43
CA LYS A 117 6.73 3.29 8.60
C LYS A 117 6.70 1.85 8.13
N ARG A 118 7.67 1.06 8.58
CA ARG A 118 7.69 -0.40 8.39
C ARG A 118 6.64 -1.02 9.29
N LYS A 119 5.80 -1.88 8.72
CA LYS A 119 4.81 -2.69 9.43
C LYS A 119 4.93 -4.13 8.97
N TYR A 120 4.74 -5.05 9.89
CA TYR A 120 4.53 -6.44 9.55
C TYR A 120 3.05 -6.65 9.24
N ASP A 121 2.74 -7.25 8.09
CA ASP A 121 1.38 -7.67 7.76
C ASP A 121 1.17 -9.14 8.18
N PRO A 122 0.34 -9.41 9.20
CA PRO A 122 0.13 -10.76 9.70
C PRO A 122 -0.54 -11.69 8.68
N ASN A 123 -1.29 -11.15 7.72
CA ASN A 123 -2.02 -11.97 6.74
C ASN A 123 -1.10 -12.51 5.65
N THR A 124 -0.09 -11.74 5.25
CA THR A 124 0.82 -12.09 4.16
C THR A 124 2.20 -12.54 4.65
N GLY A 125 2.53 -12.29 5.91
CA GLY A 125 3.85 -12.54 6.49
C GLY A 125 4.95 -11.62 5.93
N LYS A 126 4.58 -10.58 5.19
CA LYS A 126 5.52 -9.68 4.52
C LYS A 126 5.65 -8.36 5.29
N ILE A 127 6.82 -7.74 5.14
CA ILE A 127 7.04 -6.37 5.59
C ILE A 127 6.42 -5.42 4.56
N VAL A 128 5.50 -4.58 5.03
CA VAL A 128 4.84 -3.54 4.22
C VAL A 128 5.21 -2.17 4.75
N PHE A 129 5.36 -1.20 3.86
CA PHE A 129 5.61 0.20 4.23
C PHE A 129 4.32 1.00 4.11
N LYS A 130 3.89 1.63 5.20
CA LYS A 130 2.72 2.50 5.24
C LYS A 130 3.14 3.96 5.40
N LYS A 131 2.37 4.89 4.85
CA LYS A 131 2.70 6.31 4.96
C LYS A 131 2.62 6.73 6.42
N LYS A 132 3.54 7.56 6.87
CA LYS A 132 3.37 8.29 8.13
C LYS A 132 2.25 9.29 7.93
N VAL A 133 1.29 9.29 8.86
CA VAL A 133 0.20 10.27 8.85
C VAL A 133 0.81 11.63 9.14
N GLY A 134 0.53 12.61 8.28
CA GLY A 134 0.90 14.01 8.47
C GLY A 134 -0.32 14.80 8.92
N TYR A 135 -0.12 15.69 9.88
CA TYR A 135 -1.15 16.59 10.41
C TYR A 135 -0.80 18.02 10.03
N HIS A 136 -1.82 18.85 9.78
CA HIS A 136 -1.60 20.24 9.40
C HIS A 136 -1.28 21.11 10.62
N THR A 137 -1.87 20.78 11.76
CA THR A 137 -1.70 21.53 13.02
C THR A 137 -0.98 20.68 14.08
N ILE A 138 -0.38 21.35 15.05
CA ILE A 138 0.31 20.67 16.15
C ILE A 138 -0.70 20.06 17.14
N GLU A 139 -1.87 20.67 17.26
CA GLU A 139 -2.97 20.25 18.12
C GLU A 139 -3.54 18.91 17.66
N GLU A 140 -3.85 18.76 16.36
CA GLU A 140 -4.32 17.50 15.76
C GLU A 140 -3.31 16.36 15.97
N ALA A 141 -2.02 16.68 15.83
CA ALA A 141 -0.95 15.72 16.05
C ALA A 141 -0.84 15.30 17.53
N LYS A 142 -0.99 16.24 18.46
CA LYS A 142 -1.00 15.95 19.91
C LYS A 142 -2.20 15.10 20.31
N GLU A 143 -3.40 15.43 19.83
CA GLU A 143 -4.59 14.61 20.09
C GLU A 143 -4.43 13.19 19.58
N SER A 144 -3.88 13.04 18.38
CA SER A 144 -3.60 11.75 17.79
C SER A 144 -2.52 10.97 18.54
N ALA A 145 -1.51 11.66 19.12
CA ALA A 145 -0.52 11.03 19.98
C ALA A 145 -1.15 10.50 21.28
N ILE A 146 -2.03 11.28 21.90
CA ILE A 146 -2.78 10.87 23.10
C ILE A 146 -3.64 9.63 22.80
N LYS A 147 -4.37 9.64 21.67
CA LYS A 147 -5.16 8.47 21.22
C LYS A 147 -4.29 7.24 21.05
N LEU A 148 -3.11 7.38 20.44
CA LEU A 148 -2.18 6.27 20.23
C LEU A 148 -1.69 5.65 21.53
N VAL A 149 -1.36 6.48 22.54
CA VAL A 149 -0.93 6.02 23.87
C VAL A 149 -2.06 5.26 24.57
N LYS A 150 -3.30 5.74 24.48
CA LYS A 150 -4.48 5.07 25.03
C LYS A 150 -4.77 3.72 24.36
N GLU A 151 -4.63 3.63 23.04
CA GLU A 151 -4.84 2.39 22.29
C GLU A 151 -3.75 1.33 22.57
N LYS A 152 -2.54 1.78 22.89
CA LYS A 152 -1.35 0.92 23.07
C LYS A 152 -0.63 1.20 24.38
N PRO A 153 -1.26 0.90 25.53
CA PRO A 153 -0.68 1.18 26.84
C PRO A 153 0.61 0.38 27.11
N TRP A 154 0.85 -0.72 26.38
CA TRP A 154 2.08 -1.52 26.50
C TRP A 154 3.31 -0.89 25.83
N CYS A 155 3.16 0.16 25.02
CA CYS A 155 4.29 0.87 24.43
C CYS A 155 4.98 1.74 25.48
N ARG A 156 6.11 1.27 26.01
CA ARG A 156 6.89 1.98 27.04
C ARG A 156 7.59 3.26 26.56
N LYS A 157 7.77 3.43 25.25
CA LYS A 157 8.50 4.57 24.70
C LYS A 157 7.60 5.79 24.58
N ALA A 158 8.07 6.93 25.08
CA ALA A 158 7.39 8.22 24.93
C ALA A 158 7.11 8.52 23.45
N VAL A 159 5.95 9.11 23.20
CA VAL A 159 5.46 9.49 21.87
C VAL A 159 5.56 11.00 21.74
N ASN A 160 6.32 11.47 20.75
CA ASN A 160 6.54 12.88 20.49
C ASN A 160 5.94 13.31 19.14
N VAL A 161 5.65 14.61 19.07
CA VAL A 161 5.20 15.31 17.87
C VAL A 161 6.35 16.17 17.35
N TYR A 162 6.65 16.06 16.05
CA TYR A 162 7.68 16.86 15.38
C TYR A 162 7.19 17.37 14.03
N LYS A 163 7.66 18.55 13.63
CA LYS A 163 7.43 19.09 12.29
C LYS A 163 8.47 18.52 11.33
N CYS A 164 8.05 17.89 10.25
CA CYS A 164 8.96 17.36 9.25
C CYS A 164 9.40 18.47 8.28
N HIS A 165 10.71 18.59 8.08
CA HIS A 165 11.30 19.58 7.17
C HIS A 165 10.95 19.33 5.68
N HIS A 166 10.71 18.08 5.29
CA HIS A 166 10.47 17.75 3.87
C HIS A 166 9.02 17.98 3.42
N CYS A 167 8.04 17.70 4.27
CA CYS A 167 6.62 17.84 3.92
C CYS A 167 5.93 19.00 4.65
N ASN A 168 6.63 19.67 5.57
CA ASN A 168 6.11 20.74 6.43
C ASN A 168 4.88 20.38 7.28
N MET A 169 4.52 19.09 7.36
CA MET A 169 3.45 18.57 8.22
C MET A 169 4.01 18.08 9.55
N TYR A 170 3.14 18.01 10.56
CA TYR A 170 3.44 17.40 11.85
C TYR A 170 3.30 15.89 11.78
N HIS A 171 4.22 15.16 12.40
CA HIS A 171 4.21 13.72 12.49
C HIS A 171 4.39 13.27 13.94
N ILE A 172 3.95 12.04 14.21
CA ILE A 172 4.06 11.39 15.51
C ILE A 172 5.10 10.28 15.41
N GLY A 173 6.00 10.19 16.38
CA GLY A 173 7.02 9.14 16.46
C GLY A 173 7.42 8.87 17.91
N HIS A 174 8.04 7.71 18.14
CA HIS A 174 8.69 7.46 19.42
C HIS A 174 10.05 8.17 19.47
N GLU A 175 10.46 8.58 20.67
CA GLU A 175 11.84 9.00 20.89
C GLU A 175 12.80 7.84 20.53
N SER A 176 13.72 8.13 19.61
CA SER A 176 14.94 7.35 19.45
C SER A 176 16.05 8.03 20.24
N GLU A 177 16.95 7.25 20.85
CA GLU A 177 18.12 7.73 21.61
C GLU A 177 19.05 8.68 20.81
N MET A 178 18.82 8.88 19.51
CA MET A 178 19.66 9.68 18.61
C MET A 178 19.15 11.10 18.28
N THR A 179 18.02 11.56 18.83
CA THR A 179 17.53 12.93 18.56
C THR A 179 17.25 13.69 19.85
N ILE A 180 18.32 14.16 20.50
CA ILE A 180 18.23 15.16 21.56
C ILE A 180 18.14 16.54 20.88
N ALA A 181 16.93 17.03 20.74
CA ALA A 181 16.62 18.46 20.74
C ALA A 181 15.30 18.62 21.53
N PRO A 182 15.22 19.57 22.48
CA PRO A 182 14.20 19.53 23.52
C PRO A 182 12.87 20.03 22.95
N ILE A 183 11.88 19.14 22.83
CA ILE A 183 10.51 19.56 22.54
C ILE A 183 9.55 18.73 23.38
N LEU A 184 9.02 19.39 24.42
CA LEU A 184 7.83 19.05 25.22
C LEU A 184 7.44 17.56 25.23
N SER A 185 8.13 16.82 26.09
CA SER A 185 7.74 15.47 26.50
C SER A 185 6.33 15.50 27.08
N VAL A 186 5.38 14.79 26.47
CA VAL A 186 4.10 14.50 27.10
C VAL A 186 4.33 13.29 28.01
N GLN A 187 4.46 13.54 29.31
CA GLN A 187 4.70 12.46 30.27
C GLN A 187 3.47 11.53 30.37
N PRO A 188 3.68 10.21 30.53
CA PRO A 188 2.59 9.31 30.85
C PRO A 188 2.05 9.65 32.24
N VAL A 189 0.75 9.92 32.31
CA VAL A 189 0.05 10.13 33.58
C VAL A 189 0.10 8.81 34.34
N ALA A 190 0.80 8.79 35.47
CA ALA A 190 0.81 7.65 36.38
C ALA A 190 -0.60 7.48 36.94
N PHE A 191 -1.24 6.35 36.64
CA PHE A 191 -2.42 5.91 37.36
C PHE A 191 -1.93 5.20 38.63
N ALA A 192 -2.28 5.78 39.79
CA ALA A 192 -2.20 5.16 41.11
C ALA A 192 -3.38 4.22 41.33
#